data_AF-A0AAJ6XZG6-F1
#
_entry.id   AF-A0AAJ6XZG6-F1
#
_cell.length_a   1.000
_cell.length_b   1.000
_cell.length_c   1.000
_cell.angle_alpha   90.00
_cell.angle_beta   90.00
_cell.angle_gamma   90.00
#
_symmetry.space_group_name_H-M   'P 1'
#
loop_
_entity.id
_entity.type
_entity.pdbx_description
1 polymer ?
#
loop_
_entity_poly.entity_id
_entity_poly.type
_entity_poly.pdbx_seq_one_letter_code
_entity_poly.pdbx_strand_id
1 'polypeptide(L)'
;MSRVVDEDVFDAVNHLFSFPESFEKLMFHPRSSDHTTNEIRSSSNPVDILDAPKDYVFYMDVPGLSKSDIQVTVEDENTLVIKSGGKRKREDGDEEGCKYIRLERKAPQKLIRKFRLPENANVSAITAKCENGVLTVVVGKHPPPPKPKTVEVTIS
;
A
#
# COMPACT_ATOMS: atom_id res chain seq x y z
N MET A 1 4.96 22.62 12.92
CA MET A 1 4.92 23.18 11.54
C MET A 1 4.48 22.07 10.60
N SER A 2 3.19 22.04 10.27
CA SER A 2 2.64 21.15 9.24
C SER A 2 3.11 21.66 7.89
N ARG A 3 3.88 20.87 7.15
CA ARG A 3 4.15 21.16 5.73
C ARG A 3 2.90 20.72 4.97
N VAL A 4 2.04 21.70 4.68
CA VAL A 4 1.05 21.59 3.60
C VAL A 4 1.87 21.40 2.33
N VAL A 5 1.65 20.29 1.63
CA VAL A 5 2.21 20.12 0.29
C VAL A 5 1.22 20.82 -0.63
N ASP A 6 1.68 21.84 -1.35
CA ASP A 6 0.86 22.59 -2.30
C ASP A 6 0.37 21.67 -3.42
N GLU A 7 -0.90 21.84 -3.80
CA GLU A 7 -1.58 21.16 -4.92
C GLU A 7 -0.76 21.30 -6.23
N ASP A 8 -0.08 22.43 -6.40
CA ASP A 8 0.81 22.71 -7.53
C ASP A 8 2.05 21.80 -7.59
N VAL A 9 2.57 21.34 -6.45
CA VAL A 9 3.71 20.39 -6.41
C VAL A 9 3.23 18.99 -6.79
N PHE A 10 1.98 18.67 -6.49
CA PHE A 10 1.36 17.40 -6.86
C PHE A 10 1.17 17.30 -8.38
N ASP A 11 0.59 18.33 -9.00
CA ASP A 11 0.41 18.41 -10.46
C ASP A 11 1.75 18.46 -11.22
N ALA A 12 2.77 19.11 -10.67
CA ALA A 12 4.10 19.14 -11.26
C ALA A 12 4.78 17.76 -11.29
N VAL A 13 4.56 16.92 -10.27
CA VAL A 13 5.05 15.53 -10.24
C VAL A 13 4.22 14.63 -11.17
N ASN A 14 2.91 14.89 -11.29
CA ASN A 14 2.00 14.20 -12.21
C ASN A 14 2.37 14.46 -13.68
N HIS A 15 2.77 15.68 -14.03
CA HIS A 15 3.24 15.98 -15.39
C HIS A 15 4.60 15.34 -15.71
N LEU A 16 5.42 15.08 -14.68
CA LEU A 16 6.74 14.46 -14.83
C LEU A 16 6.65 12.94 -15.00
N PHE A 17 5.64 12.30 -14.41
CA PHE A 17 5.37 10.88 -14.57
C PHE A 17 3.93 10.71 -15.09
N SER A 18 3.77 10.40 -16.38
CA SER A 18 2.46 10.24 -17.06
C SER A 18 1.64 9.05 -16.55
N PHE A 19 1.24 9.06 -15.29
CA PHE A 19 0.41 8.03 -14.68
C PHE A 19 -1.07 8.25 -15.04
N PRO A 20 -1.84 7.19 -15.28
CA PRO A 20 -3.30 7.30 -15.39
C PRO A 20 -3.91 7.78 -14.06
N GLU A 21 -4.96 8.61 -14.10
CA GLU A 21 -5.67 9.14 -12.91
C GLU A 21 -6.08 8.04 -11.90
N SER A 22 -6.38 6.83 -12.39
CA SER A 22 -6.73 5.67 -11.55
C SER A 22 -5.58 5.20 -10.64
N PHE A 23 -4.34 5.54 -10.98
CA PHE A 23 -3.12 5.18 -10.25
C PHE A 23 -2.75 6.20 -9.16
N GLU A 24 -3.26 7.43 -9.26
CA GLU A 24 -2.97 8.51 -8.30
C GLU A 24 -3.44 8.16 -6.88
N LYS A 25 -4.66 7.62 -6.77
CA LYS A 25 -5.26 7.21 -5.48
C LYS A 25 -4.49 6.09 -4.80
N LEU A 26 -3.76 5.29 -5.57
CA LEU A 26 -2.96 4.18 -5.07
C LEU A 26 -1.59 4.66 -4.56
N MET A 27 -0.98 5.61 -5.27
CA MET A 27 0.36 6.15 -5.00
C MET A 27 0.37 7.23 -3.92
N PHE A 28 -0.65 8.08 -3.88
CA PHE A 28 -0.67 9.27 -3.02
C PHE A 28 -1.97 9.31 -2.23
N HIS A 29 -1.96 8.70 -1.05
CA HIS A 29 -2.98 9.04 -0.06
C HIS A 29 -2.63 10.41 0.52
N PRO A 30 -3.51 11.43 0.44
CA PRO A 30 -3.37 12.58 1.32
C PRO A 30 -3.37 12.02 2.75
N ARG A 31 -2.38 12.41 3.54
CA ARG A 31 -2.45 12.18 4.99
C ARG A 31 -3.70 12.93 5.45
N SER A 32 -4.81 12.21 5.64
CA SER A 32 -6.02 12.79 6.22
C SER A 32 -5.62 13.40 7.56
N SER A 33 -5.61 14.72 7.60
CA SER A 33 -5.52 15.49 8.84
C SER A 33 -6.86 15.32 9.56
N ASP A 34 -7.07 14.17 10.19
CA ASP A 34 -8.15 14.03 11.16
C ASP A 34 -7.60 14.33 12.55
N HIS A 35 -7.99 15.47 13.09
CA HIS A 35 -7.61 15.93 14.42
C HIS A 35 -8.49 15.23 15.46
N THR A 36 -8.32 13.93 15.69
CA THR A 36 -8.66 13.31 16.99
C THR A 36 -7.98 11.94 17.15
N THR A 37 -7.29 11.79 18.30
CA THR A 37 -6.78 10.55 18.91
C THR A 37 -5.51 9.89 18.36
N ASN A 38 -4.44 10.05 19.14
CA ASN A 38 -3.28 9.17 19.35
C ASN A 38 -2.55 8.61 18.11
N GLU A 39 -1.39 9.23 17.83
CA GLU A 39 -0.45 8.93 16.75
C GLU A 39 -0.39 7.45 16.30
N ILE A 40 -1.16 7.09 15.29
CA ILE A 40 -0.78 5.99 14.39
C ILE A 40 0.41 6.50 13.60
N ARG A 41 1.62 6.37 14.16
CA ARG A 41 2.86 6.49 13.41
C ARG A 41 2.81 5.42 12.34
N SER A 42 2.33 5.79 11.14
CA SER A 42 2.29 4.91 9.98
C SER A 42 3.69 4.37 9.76
N SER A 43 3.80 3.05 9.87
CA SER A 43 5.05 2.34 9.66
C SER A 43 5.58 2.63 8.25
N SER A 44 6.85 3.03 8.17
CA SER A 44 7.49 3.39 6.90
C SER A 44 7.96 2.17 6.08
N ASN A 45 7.30 1.01 6.19
CA ASN A 45 7.72 -0.18 5.46
C ASN A 45 7.70 0.12 3.95
N PRO A 46 8.82 -0.02 3.23
CA PRO A 46 8.84 0.16 1.79
C PRO A 46 7.81 -0.76 1.11
N VAL A 47 7.12 -0.22 0.11
CA VAL A 47 6.17 -0.98 -0.70
C VAL A 47 6.36 -0.58 -2.15
N ASP A 48 6.58 -1.58 -3.00
CA ASP A 48 6.52 -1.43 -4.44
C ASP A 48 5.17 -1.95 -4.93
N ILE A 49 4.59 -1.28 -5.93
CA ILE A 49 3.32 -1.66 -6.52
C ILE A 49 3.49 -1.79 -8.02
N LEU A 50 3.32 -3.01 -8.52
CA LEU A 50 3.38 -3.35 -9.93
C LEU A 50 1.98 -3.39 -10.51
N ASP A 51 1.71 -2.53 -11.49
CA ASP A 51 0.57 -2.65 -12.38
C ASP A 51 0.90 -3.66 -13.49
N ALA A 52 0.39 -4.89 -13.38
CA ALA A 52 0.51 -5.92 -14.40
C ALA A 52 -0.78 -6.00 -15.25
N PRO A 53 -0.76 -6.60 -16.45
CA PRO A 53 -1.95 -6.65 -17.31
C PRO A 53 -3.20 -7.26 -16.66
N LYS A 54 -3.02 -8.23 -15.75
CA LYS A 54 -4.13 -8.96 -15.11
C LYS A 54 -4.34 -8.58 -13.65
N ASP A 55 -3.32 -8.05 -12.98
CA ASP A 55 -3.31 -7.93 -11.52
C ASP A 55 -2.56 -6.66 -11.08
N TYR A 56 -2.87 -6.16 -9.89
CA TYR A 56 -2.00 -5.28 -9.12
C TYR A 56 -1.22 -6.13 -8.11
N VAL A 57 0.11 -5.98 -8.07
CA VAL A 57 0.98 -6.75 -7.18
C VAL A 57 1.73 -5.82 -6.24
N PHE A 58 1.56 -6.02 -4.94
CA PHE A 58 2.22 -5.26 -3.89
C PHE A 58 3.35 -6.08 -3.31
N TYR A 59 4.56 -5.53 -3.28
CA TYR A 59 5.71 -6.10 -2.61
C TYR A 59 6.06 -5.22 -1.43
N MET A 60 5.81 -5.71 -0.21
CA MET A 60 6.09 -4.96 1.01
C MET A 60 7.14 -5.65 1.87
N ASP A 61 8.15 -4.88 2.26
CA ASP A 61 9.16 -5.33 3.20
C ASP A 61 8.59 -5.46 4.61
N VAL A 62 8.53 -6.69 5.12
CA VAL A 62 8.09 -7.04 6.47
C VAL A 62 9.09 -7.96 7.21
N PRO A 63 10.42 -7.73 7.17
CA PRO A 63 11.37 -8.66 7.80
C PRO A 63 11.04 -8.89 9.29
N GLY A 64 11.34 -10.06 9.85
CA GLY A 64 11.16 -10.32 11.29
C GLY A 64 9.73 -10.19 11.85
N LEU A 65 8.70 -10.09 11.00
CA LEU A 65 7.30 -10.35 11.37
C LEU A 65 6.94 -11.78 10.98
N SER A 66 6.21 -12.47 11.86
CA SER A 66 5.68 -13.79 11.52
C SER A 66 4.46 -13.65 10.62
N LYS A 67 4.14 -14.68 9.83
CA LYS A 67 2.95 -14.66 8.96
C LYS A 67 1.66 -14.50 9.76
N SER A 68 1.59 -15.12 10.94
CA SER A 68 0.46 -15.02 11.87
C SER A 68 0.28 -13.61 12.44
N ASP A 69 1.33 -12.79 12.47
CA ASP A 69 1.24 -11.41 12.92
C ASP A 69 0.72 -10.46 11.84
N ILE A 70 0.61 -10.89 10.57
CA ILE A 70 0.22 -10.03 9.45
C ILE A 70 -1.24 -10.30 9.09
N GLN A 71 -2.02 -9.23 9.05
CA GLN A 71 -3.40 -9.24 8.61
C GLN A 71 -3.55 -8.42 7.33
N VAL A 72 -4.19 -9.00 6.33
CA VAL A 72 -4.55 -8.35 5.06
C VAL A 72 -6.07 -8.38 4.93
N THR A 73 -6.70 -7.22 4.84
CA THR A 73 -8.15 -7.07 4.75
C THR A 73 -8.52 -6.04 3.69
N VAL A 74 -9.78 -6.06 3.26
CA VAL A 74 -10.38 -4.95 2.50
C VAL A 74 -11.40 -4.26 3.40
N GLU A 75 -11.23 -2.96 3.60
CA GLU A 75 -12.14 -2.07 4.33
C GLU A 75 -12.82 -1.12 3.32
N ASP A 76 -13.97 -0.55 3.69
CA ASP A 76 -14.65 0.51 2.92
C ASP A 76 -14.82 0.16 1.42
N GLU A 77 -15.20 -1.10 1.16
CA GLU A 77 -15.43 -1.74 -0.14
C GLU A 77 -14.19 -1.92 -1.04
N ASN A 78 -13.26 -0.97 -1.06
CA ASN A 78 -12.14 -0.96 -2.02
C ASN A 78 -10.81 -0.45 -1.44
N THR A 79 -10.64 -0.49 -0.11
CA THR A 79 -9.38 -0.12 0.54
C THR A 79 -8.65 -1.35 1.04
N LEU A 80 -7.52 -1.70 0.41
CA LEU A 80 -6.63 -2.74 0.90
C LEU A 80 -5.90 -2.25 2.16
N VAL A 81 -6.03 -2.99 3.24
CA VAL A 81 -5.46 -2.66 4.55
C VAL A 81 -4.54 -3.78 5.00
N ILE A 82 -3.29 -3.42 5.26
CA ILE A 82 -2.28 -4.35 5.77
C ILE A 82 -1.84 -3.88 7.15
N LYS A 83 -2.06 -4.73 8.15
CA LYS A 83 -1.83 -4.44 9.56
C LYS A 83 -0.97 -5.53 10.19
N SER A 84 -0.21 -5.20 11.23
CA SER A 84 0.41 -6.19 12.10
C SER A 84 -0.23 -6.23 13.49
N GLY A 85 -0.44 -7.44 14.02
CA GLY A 85 -0.88 -7.68 15.40
C GLY A 85 0.19 -7.34 16.45
N GLY A 86 1.45 -7.27 16.03
CA GLY A 86 2.60 -6.93 16.86
C GLY A 86 3.55 -5.93 16.22
N LYS A 87 4.74 -5.79 16.79
CA LYS A 87 5.87 -5.08 16.19
C LYS A 87 6.98 -6.10 15.98
N ARG A 88 7.90 -5.86 15.04
CA ARG A 88 9.13 -6.65 14.94
C ARG A 88 9.80 -6.70 16.32
N LYS A 89 10.16 -7.88 16.81
CA LYS A 89 10.90 -7.95 18.07
C LYS A 89 12.28 -7.32 17.89
N ARG A 90 12.65 -6.46 18.83
CA ARG A 90 14.02 -6.01 19.03
C ARG A 90 14.32 -6.31 20.49
N GLU A 91 15.41 -7.02 20.74
CA GLU A 91 15.90 -7.17 22.10
C GLU A 91 16.36 -5.79 22.55
N ASP A 92 15.75 -5.20 23.57
CA ASP A 92 16.01 -3.80 23.90
C ASP A 92 17.39 -3.58 24.56
N GLY A 93 18.22 -4.62 24.62
CA GLY A 93 19.49 -4.63 25.32
C GLY A 93 19.30 -4.75 26.82
N ASP A 94 18.11 -5.20 27.26
CA ASP A 94 17.70 -5.32 28.67
C ASP A 94 18.45 -6.42 29.42
N GLU A 95 19.29 -7.20 28.74
CA GLU A 95 20.21 -8.13 29.39
C GLU A 95 21.35 -7.36 30.06
N GLU A 96 21.59 -7.68 31.33
CA GLU A 96 22.56 -6.99 32.17
C GLU A 96 23.96 -7.07 31.54
N GLY A 97 24.56 -5.90 31.28
CA GLY A 97 25.87 -5.77 30.62
C GLY A 97 25.84 -5.64 29.10
N CYS A 98 24.69 -5.77 28.44
CA CYS A 98 24.55 -5.56 27.00
C CYS A 98 24.25 -4.09 26.66
N LYS A 99 24.87 -3.57 25.59
CA LYS A 99 24.55 -2.24 25.05
C LYS A 99 24.67 -2.21 23.54
N TYR A 100 23.77 -1.50 22.89
CA TYR A 100 23.87 -1.22 21.47
C TYR A 100 25.01 -0.24 21.17
N ILE A 101 25.93 -0.64 20.30
CA ILE A 101 27.01 0.24 19.82
C ILE A 101 26.52 1.13 18.66
N ARG A 102 25.62 0.60 17.81
CA ARG A 102 25.06 1.32 16.65
C ARG A 102 23.66 0.82 16.32
N LEU A 103 22.79 1.74 15.92
CA LEU A 103 21.39 1.47 15.58
C LEU A 103 21.02 2.14 14.26
N GLU A 104 20.96 1.34 13.21
CA GLU A 104 20.55 1.80 11.87
C GLU A 104 19.09 1.45 11.56
N ARG A 105 18.64 0.31 12.09
CA ARG A 105 17.25 -0.12 11.94
C ARG A 105 16.35 0.80 12.73
N LYS A 106 15.25 1.23 12.10
CA LYS A 106 14.19 1.97 12.78
C LYS A 106 13.68 1.17 13.98
N ALA A 107 13.25 1.89 15.02
CA ALA A 107 12.58 1.28 16.16
C ALA A 107 11.38 0.46 15.67
N PRO A 108 11.10 -0.71 16.26
CA PRO A 108 9.92 -1.48 15.92
C PRO A 108 8.65 -0.63 16.03
N GLN A 109 7.84 -0.67 14.98
CA GLN A 109 6.55 0.00 14.91
C GLN A 109 5.48 -1.00 14.51
N LYS A 110 4.24 -0.70 14.89
CA LYS A 110 3.09 -1.48 14.39
C LYS A 110 2.94 -1.12 12.93
N LEU A 111 2.80 -2.13 12.08
CA LEU A 111 2.54 -1.97 10.66
C LEU A 111 1.08 -1.62 10.46
N ILE A 112 0.80 -0.49 9.82
CA ILE A 112 -0.54 -0.15 9.30
C ILE A 112 -0.34 0.62 7.99
N ARG A 113 -0.76 0.01 6.88
CA ARG A 113 -0.77 0.60 5.54
C ARG A 113 -2.13 0.41 4.91
N LYS A 114 -2.62 1.47 4.26
CA LYS A 114 -3.88 1.48 3.53
C LYS A 114 -3.62 1.90 2.09
N PHE A 115 -4.26 1.22 1.16
CA PHE A 115 -4.17 1.45 -0.27
C PHE A 115 -5.57 1.42 -0.87
N ARG A 116 -6.08 2.57 -1.29
CA ARG A 116 -7.28 2.63 -2.13
C ARG A 116 -6.97 1.98 -3.47
N LEU A 117 -7.67 0.89 -3.76
CA LEU A 117 -7.49 0.15 -5.00
C LEU A 117 -8.19 0.89 -6.16
N PRO A 118 -7.73 0.70 -7.40
CA PRO A 118 -8.45 1.17 -8.58
C PRO A 118 -9.82 0.50 -8.73
N GLU A 119 -10.73 1.12 -9.49
CA GLU A 119 -12.11 0.64 -9.64
C GLU A 119 -12.21 -0.72 -10.34
N ASN A 120 -11.25 -1.03 -11.21
CA ASN A 120 -11.18 -2.32 -11.89
C ASN A 120 -10.53 -3.41 -11.03
N ALA A 121 -10.18 -3.15 -9.76
CA ALA A 121 -9.65 -4.18 -8.88
C ALA A 121 -10.74 -5.18 -8.47
N ASN A 122 -10.42 -6.47 -8.59
CA ASN A 122 -11.27 -7.56 -8.16
C ASN A 122 -10.92 -7.97 -6.73
N VAL A 123 -11.60 -7.34 -5.76
CA VAL A 123 -11.39 -7.58 -4.32
C VAL A 123 -11.80 -8.98 -3.85
N SER A 124 -12.61 -9.70 -4.63
CA SER A 124 -13.03 -11.07 -4.29
C SER A 124 -11.91 -12.11 -4.47
N ALA A 125 -10.87 -11.78 -5.22
CA ALA A 125 -9.79 -12.69 -5.61
C ALA A 125 -8.41 -12.16 -5.15
N ILE A 126 -8.31 -11.75 -3.89
CA ILE A 126 -7.04 -11.32 -3.29
C ILE A 126 -6.30 -12.53 -2.72
N THR A 127 -5.01 -12.63 -3.02
CA THR A 127 -4.12 -13.62 -2.40
C THR A 127 -2.91 -12.93 -1.76
N ALA A 128 -2.37 -13.53 -0.72
CA ALA A 128 -1.20 -13.00 -0.03
C ALA A 128 -0.23 -14.12 0.35
N LYS A 129 1.06 -13.86 0.18
CA LYS A 129 2.14 -14.76 0.58
C LYS A 129 3.25 -13.95 1.24
N CYS A 130 3.76 -14.45 2.36
CA CYS A 130 4.95 -13.90 3.00
C CYS A 130 6.09 -14.93 2.93
N GLU A 131 7.21 -14.52 2.34
CA GLU A 131 8.40 -15.36 2.15
C GLU A 131 9.66 -14.49 2.25
N ASN A 132 10.68 -14.97 2.95
CA ASN A 132 11.97 -14.30 3.10
C ASN A 132 11.89 -12.83 3.57
N GLY A 133 10.88 -12.51 4.40
CA GLY A 133 10.66 -11.16 4.92
C GLY A 133 9.94 -10.20 3.99
N VAL A 134 9.41 -10.68 2.85
CA VAL A 134 8.62 -9.88 1.90
C VAL A 134 7.19 -10.42 1.86
N LEU A 135 6.23 -9.52 2.03
CA LEU A 135 4.81 -9.78 1.82
C LEU A 135 4.46 -9.42 0.38
N THR A 136 4.01 -10.40 -0.38
CA THR A 136 3.43 -10.23 -1.71
C THR A 136 1.91 -10.30 -1.60
N VAL A 137 1.20 -9.25 -2.03
CA VAL A 137 -0.27 -9.24 -2.14
C VAL A 137 -0.63 -9.09 -3.61
N VAL A 138 -1.46 -9.99 -4.14
CA VAL A 138 -1.92 -9.98 -5.52
C VAL A 138 -3.42 -9.68 -5.52
N VAL A 139 -3.81 -8.63 -6.24
CA VAL A 139 -5.18 -8.21 -6.43
C VAL A 139 -5.52 -8.30 -7.91
N GLY A 140 -6.37 -9.25 -8.29
CA GLY A 140 -6.76 -9.42 -9.69
C GLY A 140 -7.50 -8.19 -10.25
N LYS A 141 -7.59 -8.08 -11.57
CA LYS A 141 -8.38 -7.05 -12.26
C LYS A 141 -9.62 -7.65 -12.89
N HIS A 142 -10.71 -6.89 -12.89
CA HIS A 142 -11.85 -7.17 -13.73
C HIS A 142 -11.46 -7.03 -15.21
N PRO A 143 -11.99 -7.91 -16.08
CA PRO A 143 -11.75 -7.79 -17.51
C PRO A 143 -12.23 -6.42 -18.01
N PRO A 144 -11.53 -5.80 -18.97
CA PRO A 144 -11.94 -4.53 -19.52
C PRO A 144 -13.34 -4.69 -20.15
N PRO A 145 -14.18 -3.64 -20.09
CA PRO A 145 -15.47 -3.69 -20.76
C PRO A 145 -15.30 -3.99 -22.25
N PRO A 146 -16.24 -4.72 -22.87
CA PRO A 146 -16.16 -5.04 -24.29
C PRO A 146 -16.08 -3.73 -25.10
N LYS A 147 -15.15 -3.67 -26.05
CA LYS A 147 -15.01 -2.51 -26.94
C LYS A 147 -16.33 -2.33 -27.70
N PRO A 148 -16.85 -1.09 -27.82
CA PRO A 148 -18.06 -0.83 -28.58
C PRO A 148 -17.85 -1.28 -30.03
N LYS A 149 -18.78 -2.06 -30.56
CA LYS A 149 -18.79 -2.45 -31.97
C LYS A 149 -19.47 -1.33 -32.76
N THR A 150 -18.72 -0.62 -33.58
CA THR A 150 -19.31 0.27 -34.59
C THR A 150 -19.99 -0.59 -35.64
N VAL A 151 -21.29 -0.38 -35.84
CA VAL A 151 -22.05 -0.99 -36.93
C VAL A 151 -22.28 0.09 -37.97
N GLU A 152 -21.80 -0.12 -39.20
CA GLU A 152 -22.13 0.75 -40.32
C GLU A 152 -23.59 0.54 -40.71
N VAL A 153 -24.35 1.64 -40.79
CA VAL A 153 -25.75 1.62 -41.22
C VAL A 153 -25.82 2.19 -42.63
N THR A 154 -26.22 1.37 -43.59
CA THR A 154 -26.42 1.80 -44.98
C THR A 154 -27.74 2.56 -45.09
N ILE A 155 -27.70 3.77 -45.64
CA ILE A 155 -28.88 4.57 -45.95
C ILE A 155 -29.44 4.11 -47.30
N SER A 156 -30.74 3.81 -47.35
CA SER A 156 -31.51 3.48 -48.57
C SER A 156 -32.26 4.67 -49.12
#